data_AF-A0A7J2IF44-F1
#
_entry.id   AF-A0A7J2IF44-F1
#
_cell.length_a   1.000
_cell.length_b   1.000
_cell.length_c   1.000
_cell.angle_alpha   90.00
_cell.angle_beta   90.00
_cell.angle_gamma   90.00
#
_symmetry.space_group_name_H-M   'P 1'
#
loop_
_entity.id
_entity.type
_entity.pdbx_description
1 polymer ?
#
loop_
_entity_poly.entity_id
_entity_poly.type
_entity_poly.pdbx_seq_one_letter_code
_entity_poly.pdbx_strand_id
1 'polypeptide(L)' 'MFELITGGRVYPTGYICPGGVRRDLPESAKERIPKVLDKIEKMIDFVRAENPANIARLKGIGVLKLDDAIR' A
#
# COMPACT_ATOMS: atom_id res chain seq x y z
N MET A 1 8.40 5.48 -5.13
CA MET A 1 8.28 6.59 -4.15
C MET A 1 9.35 6.49 -3.08
N PHE A 2 9.56 5.33 -2.45
CA PHE A 2 10.59 5.18 -1.40
C PHE A 2 12.00 5.56 -1.83
N GLU A 3 12.43 5.16 -3.03
CA GLU A 3 13.75 5.52 -3.57
C GLU A 3 13.92 7.04 -3.71
N LEU A 4 12.87 7.74 -4.16
CA LEU A 4 12.88 9.20 -4.29
C LEU A 4 13.11 9.90 -2.94
N ILE A 5 12.57 9.34 -1.87
CA ILE A 5 12.57 9.95 -0.53
C ILE A 5 13.79 9.52 0.29
N THR A 6 14.23 8.28 0.13
CA THR A 6 15.20 7.62 1.02
C THR A 6 16.47 7.15 0.32
N GLY A 7 16.48 7.08 -1.01
CA GLY A 7 17.51 6.40 -1.82
C GLY A 7 17.34 4.88 -1.89
N GLY A 8 16.58 4.27 -0.97
CA GLY A 8 16.30 2.83 -0.94
C GLY A 8 15.01 2.47 -1.69
N ARG A 9 15.05 1.40 -2.49
CA ARG A 9 13.86 0.91 -3.23
C ARG A 9 12.88 0.15 -2.33
N VAL A 10 13.42 -0.64 -1.40
CA VAL A 10 12.68 -1.47 -0.43
C VAL A 10 13.27 -1.18 0.94
N TYR A 11 12.44 -1.26 1.98
CA TYR A 11 12.80 -0.92 3.37
C TYR A 11 13.35 0.50 3.51
N PRO A 12 12.49 1.53 3.71
CA PRO A 12 12.92 2.89 4.03
C PRO A 12 13.50 2.98 5.45
N THR A 13 14.42 2.07 5.79
CA THR A 13 15.02 1.91 7.11
C THR A 13 15.73 3.20 7.50
N GLY A 14 15.38 3.71 8.67
CA GLY A 14 15.95 4.94 9.19
C GLY A 14 15.41 6.22 8.55
N TYR A 15 14.38 6.18 7.71
CA TYR A 15 13.66 7.41 7.33
C TYR A 15 12.81 7.94 8.48
N ILE A 16 12.00 7.07 9.09
CA ILE A 16 11.25 7.36 10.32
C ILE A 16 12.19 7.14 11.51
N CYS A 17 12.32 8.14 12.37
CA CYS A 17 13.19 8.16 13.55
C CYS A 17 12.39 8.59 14.80
N PRO A 18 12.85 8.26 16.03
CA PRO A 18 12.28 8.86 17.23
C PRO A 18 12.32 10.39 17.12
N GLY A 19 11.17 11.03 17.33
CA GLY A 19 11.04 12.49 17.22
C GLY A 19 10.79 13.02 15.80
N GLY A 20 10.70 12.19 14.76
CA GLY A 20 10.28 12.64 13.43
C GLY A 20 10.87 11.87 12.25
N VAL A 21 11.32 12.61 11.24
CA VAL A 21 11.89 12.06 10.00
C VAL A 21 13.33 12.51 9.81
N ARG A 22 14.15 11.68 9.16
CA ARG A 22 15.58 11.96 8.95
C ARG A 22 15.84 13.15 8.01
N ARG A 23 14.91 13.40 7.08
CA ARG A 23 15.01 14.47 6.08
C ARG A 23 13.64 14.81 5.52
N ASP A 24 13.49 16.04 5.04
CA ASP A 24 12.30 16.48 4.34
C ASP A 24 12.15 15.78 2.98
N LEU A 25 10.93 15.84 2.43
CA LEU A 25 10.66 15.35 1.08
C LEU A 25 11.35 16.26 0.06
N PRO A 26 11.93 15.70 -1.02
CA PRO A 26 12.45 16.53 -2.10
C PRO A 26 11.30 17.29 -2.78
N GLU A 27 11.56 18.50 -3.29
CA GLU A 27 10.52 19.35 -3.91
C GLU A 27 9.73 18.63 -5.01
N SER A 28 10.41 17.83 -5.83
CA SER A 28 9.80 16.99 -6.88
C SER A 28 8.72 16.01 -6.35
N ALA A 29 8.74 15.66 -5.06
CA ALA A 29 7.75 14.77 -4.47
C ALA A 29 6.35 15.40 -4.43
N LYS A 30 6.25 16.73 -4.29
CA LYS A 30 4.97 17.45 -4.25
C LYS A 30 4.11 17.18 -5.48
N GLU A 31 4.72 17.02 -6.64
CA GLU A 31 4.02 16.71 -7.89
C GLU A 31 3.96 15.19 -8.16
N ARG A 32 5.04 14.47 -7.87
CA ARG A 32 5.17 13.05 -8.26
C ARG A 32 4.30 12.12 -7.41
N ILE A 33 4.10 12.44 -6.13
CA ILE A 33 3.28 11.62 -5.22
C ILE A 33 1.80 11.66 -5.62
N PRO A 34 1.15 12.84 -5.78
CA PRO A 34 -0.26 12.91 -6.18
C PRO A 34 -0.55 12.19 -7.50
N LYS A 35 0.28 12.40 -8.54
CA LYS A 35 0.11 11.72 -9.83
C LYS A 35 0.09 10.19 -9.75
N VAL A 36 0.86 9.62 -8.82
CA VAL A 36 0.87 8.17 -8.60
C VAL A 36 -0.41 7.74 -7.89
N LEU A 37 -0.88 8.51 -6.90
CA LEU A 37 -2.13 8.24 -6.20
C LEU A 37 -3.34 8.31 -7.15
N ASP A 38 -3.41 9.33 -8.01
CA ASP A 38 -4.46 9.45 -9.04
C ASP A 38 -4.51 8.23 -9.97
N LYS A 39 -3.34 7.66 -10.30
CA LYS A 39 -3.26 6.43 -11.10
C LYS A 39 -3.75 5.22 -10.31
N ILE A 40 -3.41 5.14 -9.02
CA ILE A 40 -3.85 4.06 -8.14
C ILE A 40 -5.37 4.05 -8.01
N GLU A 41 -6.00 5.21 -7.84
CA GLU A 41 -7.46 5.33 -7.75
C GLU A 41 -8.16 4.73 -8.97
N LYS A 42 -7.68 5.03 -10.18
CA LYS A 42 -8.20 4.43 -11.42
C LYS A 42 -8.04 2.90 -11.47
N MET A 43 -6.97 2.37 -10.88
CA MET A 43 -6.73 0.92 -10.83
C MET A 43 -7.60 0.23 -9.77
N ILE A 44 -7.97 0.92 -8.69
CA ILE A 44 -8.83 0.36 -7.64
C ILE A 44 -10.19 -0.05 -8.22
N ASP A 45 -10.75 0.73 -9.15
CA ASP A 45 -12.01 0.38 -9.79
C ASP A 45 -11.93 -0.95 -10.56
N PHE A 46 -10.79 -1.21 -11.21
CA PHE A 46 -10.53 -2.49 -11.86
C PHE A 46 -10.38 -3.63 -10.85
N VAL A 47 -9.71 -3.39 -9.72
CA VAL A 47 -9.54 -4.41 -8.66
C VAL A 47 -10.87 -4.73 -7.97
N ARG A 48 -11.75 -3.73 -7.81
CA ARG A 48 -13.09 -3.91 -7.24
C ARG A 48 -14.04 -4.65 -8.17
N ALA A 49 -13.76 -4.69 -9.47
CA ALA A 49 -14.55 -5.48 -10.40
C ALA A 49 -14.45 -6.96 -10.02
N GLU A 50 -15.57 -7.53 -9.58
CA GLU A 50 -15.63 -8.92 -9.15
C GLU A 50 -15.36 -9.86 -10.33
N ASN A 51 -14.23 -10.58 -10.28
CA ASN A 51 -13.93 -11.63 -11.23
C ASN A 51 -14.64 -12.94 -10.81
N PRO A 52 -15.54 -13.51 -11.63
CA PRO A 52 -16.24 -14.75 -11.31
C PRO A 52 -15.31 -15.91 -10.97
N ALA A 53 -14.13 -15.99 -11.61
CA ALA A 53 -13.13 -17.01 -11.30
C ALA A 53 -12.54 -16.83 -9.89
N ASN A 54 -12.33 -15.60 -9.43
CA ASN A 54 -11.85 -15.33 -8.08
C ASN A 54 -12.91 -15.70 -7.05
N ILE A 55 -14.18 -15.35 -7.28
CA ILE A 55 -15.28 -15.73 -6.39
C ILE A 55 -15.37 -17.24 -6.27
N ALA A 56 -15.38 -17.96 -7.39
CA ALA A 56 -15.48 -19.41 -7.41
C ALA A 56 -14.32 -20.12 -6.71
N ARG A 57 -13.11 -19.53 -6.71
CA ARG A 57 -11.90 -20.14 -6.14
C ARG A 57 -11.57 -19.71 -4.73
N LEU A 58 -12.02 -18.54 -4.28
CA LEU A 58 -11.57 -17.94 -3.02
C LEU A 58 -12.70 -17.81 -1.98
N LYS A 59 -13.96 -17.68 -2.41
CA LYS A 59 -15.09 -17.49 -1.50
C LYS A 59 -15.30 -18.73 -0.63
N GLY A 60 -15.34 -18.54 0.69
CA GLY A 60 -15.57 -19.62 1.67
C GLY A 60 -14.32 -20.44 2.04
N ILE A 61 -13.13 -20.07 1.54
CA ILE A 61 -11.86 -20.68 1.95
C ILE A 61 -11.28 -19.92 3.15
N GLY A 62 -10.71 -20.66 4.11
CA GLY A 62 -10.00 -20.05 5.26
C GLY A 62 -10.93 -19.33 6.23
N VAL A 63 -12.16 -19.83 6.42
CA VAL A 63 -13.13 -19.23 7.33
C VAL A 63 -12.58 -19.27 8.76
N LEU A 64 -12.29 -18.09 9.31
CA LEU A 64 -11.85 -17.90 10.68
C LEU A 64 -13.04 -17.44 11.53
N LYS A 65 -13.39 -18.21 12.56
CA LYS A 65 -14.42 -17.79 13.53
C LYS A 65 -13.84 -16.78 14.49
N LEU A 66 -14.69 -15.90 15.03
CA LEU A 66 -14.26 -14.87 15.97
C LEU A 66 -13.57 -15.48 17.20
N ASP A 67 -14.13 -16.54 17.77
CA ASP A 67 -13.55 -17.22 18.94
C ASP A 67 -12.18 -17.86 18.64
N ASP A 68 -12.00 -18.37 17.42
CA ASP A 68 -10.72 -18.92 16.96
C ASP A 68 -9.68 -17.81 16.70
N ALA A 69 -10.11 -16.59 16.38
CA ALA A 69 -9.24 -15.45 16.08
C ALA A 69 -8.71 -14.72 17.33
N ILE A 70 -9.48 -14.77 18.43
CA ILE A 70 -9.17 -14.06 19.68
C ILE A 70 -8.38 -14.95 20.65
N ARG A 71 -8.37 -16.27 20.45
CA ARG A 71 -7.60 -17.22 21.24
C ARG A 71 -6.13 -17.28 20.82
#